data_AF-A0A1S1LAB9-F1
#
_entry.id   AF-A0A1S1LAB9-F1
#
_cell.length_a   1.000
_cell.length_b   1.000
_cell.length_c   1.000
_cell.angle_alpha   90.00
_cell.angle_beta   90.00
_cell.angle_gamma   90.00
#
_symmetry.space_group_name_H-M   'P 1'
#
loop_
_entity.id
_entity.type
_entity.pdbx_description
1 polymer ?
#
loop_
_entity_poly.entity_id
_entity_poly.type
_entity_poly.pdbx_seq_one_letter_code
_entity_poly.pdbx_strand_id
1 'polypeptide(L)'
;MASSGGRATVASITATAGCSARYFYQCFEGVESFLVEIFDWIIEECSKAAVVAIEISSGEPYSHVKAIVIGVVDALTVDPCKARFLLDPAIGGSRLASLRGQLTGDVAFMLRQILEENTSHHDTRLLAVQAEGLVAGVTGLIRVWLDGQLSLTREELAQQCGRYIGEAL
;
A
#
# COMPACT_ATOMS: atom_id res chain seq x y z
N MET A 1 22.03 15.78 3.05
CA MET A 1 21.36 16.90 2.38
C MET A 1 19.95 16.45 2.08
N ALA A 2 18.96 17.00 2.77
CA ALA A 2 17.56 16.69 2.52
C ALA A 2 17.20 17.19 1.11
N SER A 3 16.84 16.30 0.20
CA SER A 3 16.16 16.69 -1.02
C SER A 3 14.78 17.20 -0.60
N SER A 4 14.66 18.52 -0.49
CA SER A 4 13.38 19.23 -0.42
C SER A 4 12.43 18.63 -1.44
N GLY A 5 11.24 18.21 -0.98
CA GLY A 5 10.15 17.62 -1.77
C GLY A 5 9.67 18.55 -2.88
N GLY A 6 10.45 18.63 -3.97
CA GLY A 6 10.05 19.26 -5.21
C GLY A 6 9.07 18.34 -5.93
N ARG A 7 7.95 18.89 -6.40
CA ARG A 7 7.02 18.17 -7.29
C ARG A 7 7.81 17.65 -8.49
N ALA A 8 7.60 16.38 -8.84
CA ALA A 8 8.20 15.81 -10.05
C ALA A 8 7.87 16.69 -11.27
N THR A 9 8.87 16.96 -12.11
CA THR A 9 8.70 17.68 -13.38
C THR A 9 9.15 16.78 -14.52
N VAL A 10 8.67 17.03 -15.73
CA VAL A 10 9.17 16.30 -16.92
C VAL A 10 10.68 16.42 -17.02
N ALA A 11 11.23 17.62 -16.80
CA ALA A 11 12.68 17.86 -16.85
C ALA A 11 13.46 17.00 -15.84
N SER A 12 13.01 16.94 -14.57
CA SER A 12 13.67 16.13 -13.54
C SER A 12 13.56 14.63 -13.83
N ILE A 13 12.41 14.18 -14.35
CA ILE A 13 12.18 12.78 -14.72
C ILE A 13 13.11 12.41 -15.89
N THR A 14 13.13 13.19 -16.95
CA THR A 14 13.94 12.91 -18.15
C THR A 14 15.43 12.98 -17.86
N ALA A 15 15.86 13.89 -16.98
CA ALA A 15 17.25 13.97 -16.55
C ALA A 15 17.69 12.73 -15.76
N THR A 16 16.81 12.19 -14.92
CA THR A 16 17.07 10.97 -14.14
C THR A 16 17.02 9.72 -15.01
N ALA A 17 16.04 9.63 -15.92
CA ALA A 17 15.82 8.49 -16.80
C ALA A 17 16.76 8.45 -18.02
N GLY A 18 17.50 9.52 -18.30
CA GLY A 18 18.37 9.63 -19.47
C GLY A 18 17.62 9.66 -20.80
N CYS A 19 16.37 10.13 -20.81
CA CYS A 19 15.53 10.18 -22.01
C CYS A 19 15.21 11.63 -22.42
N SER A 20 14.63 11.82 -23.61
CA SER A 20 14.20 13.16 -24.05
C SER A 20 12.79 13.48 -23.56
N ALA A 21 12.47 14.77 -23.39
CA ALA A 21 11.10 15.20 -23.13
C ALA A 21 10.13 14.75 -24.23
N ARG A 22 10.59 14.68 -25.49
CA ARG A 22 9.79 14.13 -26.60
C ARG A 22 9.42 12.66 -26.34
N TYR A 23 10.35 11.84 -25.86
CA TYR A 23 10.08 10.45 -25.53
C TYR A 23 9.11 10.34 -24.34
N PHE A 24 9.28 11.17 -23.30
CA PHE A 24 8.34 11.21 -22.19
C PHE A 24 6.89 11.46 -22.66
N TYR A 25 6.68 12.48 -23.51
CA TYR A 25 5.34 12.79 -24.02
C TYR A 25 4.80 11.80 -25.05
N GLN A 26 5.63 10.88 -25.57
CA GLN A 26 5.14 9.75 -26.37
C GLN A 26 4.55 8.65 -25.49
N CYS A 27 5.02 8.52 -24.25
CA CYS A 27 4.56 7.51 -23.30
C CYS A 27 3.46 8.03 -22.37
N PHE A 28 3.52 9.32 -21.99
CA PHE A 28 2.67 9.88 -20.95
C PHE A 28 2.16 11.27 -21.35
N GLU A 29 0.89 11.56 -21.07
CA GLU A 29 0.30 12.88 -21.31
C GLU A 29 0.91 13.98 -20.41
N GLY A 30 1.41 13.60 -19.24
CA GLY A 30 2.08 14.50 -18.32
C GLY A 30 2.61 13.79 -17.08
N VAL A 31 3.09 14.59 -16.12
CA VAL A 31 3.59 14.06 -14.84
C VAL A 31 2.47 13.32 -14.10
N GLU A 32 1.24 13.85 -14.11
CA GLU A 32 0.14 13.17 -13.40
C GLU A 32 -0.15 11.78 -13.96
N SER A 33 -0.23 11.62 -15.29
CA SER A 33 -0.45 10.30 -15.90
C SER A 33 0.72 9.35 -15.60
N PHE A 34 1.96 9.84 -15.67
CA PHE A 34 3.14 9.06 -15.28
C PHE A 34 3.08 8.58 -13.81
N LEU A 35 2.64 9.42 -12.88
CA LEU A 35 2.51 9.03 -11.48
C LEU A 35 1.37 8.01 -11.27
N VAL A 36 0.29 8.09 -12.04
CA VAL A 36 -0.78 7.07 -12.00
C VAL A 36 -0.26 5.72 -12.49
N GLU A 37 0.53 5.68 -13.55
CA GLU A 37 1.15 4.44 -14.03
C GLU A 37 2.11 3.83 -12.99
N ILE A 38 2.86 4.66 -12.23
CA ILE A 38 3.65 4.17 -11.09
C ILE A 38 2.76 3.60 -9.99
N PHE A 39 1.65 4.27 -9.69
CA PHE A 39 0.69 3.81 -8.70
C PHE A 39 0.16 2.42 -9.09
N ASP A 40 -0.36 2.28 -10.31
CA ASP A 40 -0.92 1.02 -10.81
C ASP A 40 0.12 -0.10 -10.83
N TRP A 41 1.37 0.21 -11.22
CA TRP A 41 2.48 -0.75 -11.16
C TRP A 41 2.75 -1.26 -9.74
N ILE A 42 2.77 -0.38 -8.73
CA ILE A 42 2.96 -0.78 -7.33
C ILE A 42 1.77 -1.62 -6.83
N ILE A 43 0.53 -1.28 -7.21
CA ILE A 43 -0.65 -2.07 -6.86
C ILE A 43 -0.60 -3.45 -7.50
N GLU A 44 -0.14 -3.56 -8.74
CA GLU A 44 0.01 -4.85 -9.42
C GLU A 44 1.03 -5.75 -8.70
N GLU A 45 2.17 -5.20 -8.27
CA GLU A 45 3.16 -5.93 -7.47
C GLU A 45 2.60 -6.41 -6.12
N CYS A 46 1.86 -5.54 -5.43
CA CYS A 46 1.21 -5.90 -4.16
C CYS A 46 0.15 -6.99 -4.36
N SER A 47 -0.63 -6.89 -5.45
CA SER A 47 -1.65 -7.89 -5.80
C SER A 47 -1.03 -9.25 -6.10
N LYS A 48 0.09 -9.29 -6.84
CA LYS A 48 0.85 -10.52 -7.08
C LYS A 48 1.38 -11.12 -5.78
N ALA A 49 1.91 -10.29 -4.89
CA ALA A 49 2.39 -10.74 -3.58
C ALA A 49 1.26 -11.32 -2.71
N ALA A 50 0.07 -10.70 -2.74
CA ALA A 50 -1.12 -11.21 -2.05
C ALA A 50 -1.55 -12.59 -2.56
N VAL A 51 -1.60 -12.78 -3.89
CA VAL A 51 -1.93 -14.08 -4.51
C VAL A 51 -0.93 -15.16 -4.11
N VAL A 52 0.37 -14.87 -4.22
CA VAL A 52 1.44 -15.80 -3.81
C VAL A 52 1.32 -16.14 -2.32
N ALA A 53 1.01 -15.17 -1.47
CA ALA A 53 0.83 -15.40 -0.04
C ALA A 53 -0.35 -16.33 0.25
N ILE A 54 -1.46 -16.18 -0.47
CA ILE A 54 -2.61 -17.09 -0.37
C ILE A 54 -2.20 -18.50 -0.77
N GLU A 55 -1.55 -18.68 -1.91
CA GLU A 55 -1.13 -19.99 -2.44
C GLU A 55 -0.19 -20.76 -1.50
N ILE A 56 0.70 -20.04 -0.81
CA ILE A 56 1.66 -20.62 0.14
C ILE A 56 1.01 -20.90 1.49
N SER A 57 0.00 -20.13 1.88
CA SER A 57 -0.68 -20.29 3.16
C SER A 57 -1.66 -21.46 3.14
N SER A 58 -1.57 -22.33 4.15
CA SER A 58 -2.53 -23.40 4.41
C SER A 58 -3.38 -23.04 5.61
N GLY A 59 -4.72 -23.10 5.51
CA GLY A 59 -5.60 -22.92 6.68
C GLY A 59 -6.94 -22.26 6.37
N GLU A 60 -7.54 -21.69 7.41
CA GLU A 60 -8.83 -20.99 7.39
C GLU A 60 -8.71 -19.57 6.80
N PRO A 61 -9.83 -18.91 6.41
CA PRO A 61 -9.82 -17.56 5.81
C PRO A 61 -8.97 -16.52 6.55
N TYR A 62 -8.98 -16.52 7.89
CA TYR A 62 -8.17 -15.60 8.68
C TYR A 62 -6.66 -15.84 8.59
N SER A 63 -6.25 -17.09 8.39
CA SER A 63 -4.84 -17.42 8.12
C SER A 63 -4.38 -16.82 6.79
N HIS A 64 -5.28 -16.76 5.80
CA HIS A 64 -5.02 -16.11 4.51
C HIS A 64 -4.88 -14.60 4.66
N VAL A 65 -5.73 -13.91 5.44
CA VAL A 65 -5.60 -12.46 5.65
C VAL A 65 -4.26 -12.10 6.27
N LYS A 66 -3.86 -12.83 7.31
CA LYS A 66 -2.54 -12.65 7.94
C LYS A 66 -1.41 -12.84 6.92
N ALA A 67 -1.47 -13.90 6.11
CA ALA A 67 -0.46 -14.18 5.09
C ALA A 67 -0.41 -13.08 4.02
N ILE A 68 -1.56 -12.62 3.52
CA ILE A 68 -1.68 -11.53 2.55
C ILE A 68 -1.01 -10.26 3.10
N VAL A 69 -1.31 -9.88 4.33
CA VAL A 69 -0.73 -8.66 4.94
C VAL A 69 0.77 -8.79 5.04
N ILE A 70 1.30 -9.94 5.48
CA ILE A 70 2.75 -10.18 5.52
C ILE A 70 3.36 -10.04 4.11
N GLY A 71 2.78 -10.70 3.11
CA GLY A 71 3.30 -10.70 1.74
C GLY A 71 3.27 -9.31 1.10
N VAL A 72 2.17 -8.56 1.26
CA VAL A 72 2.02 -7.21 0.73
C VAL A 72 2.96 -6.24 1.42
N VAL A 73 3.05 -6.28 2.75
CA VAL A 73 3.97 -5.40 3.49
C VAL A 73 5.41 -5.69 3.11
N ASP A 74 5.80 -6.97 3.04
CA ASP A 74 7.15 -7.37 2.64
C ASP A 74 7.49 -6.86 1.22
N ALA A 75 6.60 -7.10 0.25
CA ALA A 75 6.77 -6.68 -1.14
C ALA A 75 6.86 -5.16 -1.29
N LEU A 76 5.96 -4.42 -0.62
CA LEU A 76 5.92 -2.96 -0.69
C LEU A 76 7.16 -2.32 -0.06
N THR A 77 7.74 -2.96 0.96
CA THR A 77 8.87 -2.41 1.73
C THR A 77 10.24 -2.88 1.27
N VAL A 78 10.34 -3.78 0.27
CA VAL A 78 11.60 -4.08 -0.45
C VAL A 78 12.23 -2.79 -0.96
N ASP A 79 11.41 -1.91 -1.54
CA ASP A 79 11.81 -0.58 -1.98
C ASP A 79 11.07 0.48 -1.15
N PRO A 80 11.73 1.09 -0.15
CA PRO A 80 11.14 2.17 0.66
C PRO A 80 10.63 3.35 -0.17
N CYS A 81 11.12 3.55 -1.40
CA CYS A 81 10.60 4.60 -2.29
C CYS A 81 9.18 4.28 -2.76
N LYS A 82 8.87 3.01 -3.06
CA LYS A 82 7.50 2.57 -3.43
C LYS A 82 6.54 2.73 -2.27
N ALA A 83 6.95 2.29 -1.08
CA ALA A 83 6.16 2.45 0.13
C ALA A 83 5.87 3.93 0.43
N ARG A 84 6.88 4.82 0.33
CA ARG A 84 6.66 6.27 0.49
C ARG A 84 5.73 6.82 -0.59
N PHE A 85 5.94 6.47 -1.85
CA PHE A 85 5.10 6.91 -2.96
C PHE A 85 3.63 6.55 -2.76
N LEU A 86 3.37 5.30 -2.35
CA LEU A 86 2.01 4.79 -2.18
C LEU A 86 1.33 5.36 -0.94
N LEU A 87 2.08 5.65 0.13
CA LEU A 87 1.51 5.98 1.42
C LEU A 87 1.60 7.47 1.77
N ASP A 88 2.58 8.24 1.32
CA ASP A 88 2.71 9.65 1.69
C ASP A 88 1.63 10.51 0.99
N PRO A 89 0.70 11.14 1.74
CA PRO A 89 -0.34 11.97 1.15
C PRO A 89 0.22 13.20 0.42
N ALA A 90 1.44 13.65 0.75
CA ALA A 90 2.09 14.80 0.14
C ALA A 90 2.61 14.52 -1.28
N ILE A 91 2.75 13.24 -1.69
CA ILE A 91 3.27 12.87 -3.01
C ILE A 91 2.13 12.83 -4.04
N GLY A 92 2.11 13.79 -4.97
CA GLY A 92 1.19 13.79 -6.12
C GLY A 92 0.11 14.88 -6.07
N GLY A 93 -0.91 14.72 -6.90
CA GLY A 93 -2.05 15.65 -7.01
C GLY A 93 -3.35 15.07 -6.45
N SER A 94 -4.46 15.79 -6.67
CA SER A 94 -5.79 15.35 -6.25
C SER A 94 -6.19 13.99 -6.84
N ARG A 95 -5.74 13.67 -8.06
CA ARG A 95 -6.00 12.38 -8.69
C ARG A 95 -5.38 11.21 -7.92
N LEU A 96 -4.09 11.30 -7.59
CA LEU A 96 -3.43 10.28 -6.76
C LEU A 96 -4.03 10.20 -5.36
N ALA A 97 -4.42 11.33 -4.77
CA ALA A 97 -5.11 11.32 -3.49
C ALA A 97 -6.44 10.56 -3.55
N SER A 98 -7.21 10.75 -4.63
CA SER A 98 -8.45 10.00 -4.89
C SER A 98 -8.18 8.49 -5.05
N LEU A 99 -7.17 8.12 -5.84
CA LEU A 99 -6.79 6.72 -6.05
C LEU A 99 -6.35 6.03 -4.75
N ARG A 100 -5.54 6.70 -3.92
CA ARG A 100 -5.18 6.19 -2.59
C ARG A 100 -6.40 5.99 -1.69
N GLY A 101 -7.35 6.93 -1.73
CA GLY A 101 -8.61 6.83 -0.99
C GLY A 101 -9.46 5.63 -1.45
N GLN A 102 -9.59 5.45 -2.77
CA GLN A 102 -10.29 4.30 -3.37
C GLN A 102 -9.63 2.98 -2.96
N LEU A 103 -8.32 2.84 -3.13
CA LEU A 103 -7.57 1.66 -2.71
C LEU A 103 -7.79 1.32 -1.24
N THR A 104 -7.68 2.32 -0.35
CA THR A 104 -7.86 2.11 1.10
C THR A 104 -9.28 1.65 1.41
N GLY A 105 -10.27 2.27 0.77
CA GLY A 105 -11.69 1.90 0.92
C GLY A 105 -12.00 0.50 0.38
N ASP A 106 -11.43 0.12 -0.76
CA ASP A 106 -11.61 -1.20 -1.35
C ASP A 106 -11.00 -2.30 -0.45
N VAL A 107 -9.81 -2.06 0.10
CA VAL A 107 -9.17 -2.99 1.05
C VAL A 107 -9.98 -3.10 2.35
N ALA A 108 -10.45 -1.98 2.89
CA ALA A 108 -11.30 -1.99 4.08
C ALA A 108 -12.63 -2.71 3.82
N PHE A 109 -13.22 -2.53 2.64
CA PHE A 109 -14.42 -3.25 2.23
C PHE A 109 -14.18 -4.77 2.18
N MET A 110 -13.11 -5.22 1.53
CA MET A 110 -12.75 -6.65 1.49
C MET A 110 -12.53 -7.23 2.89
N LEU A 111 -11.81 -6.53 3.76
CA LEU A 111 -11.56 -6.96 5.13
C LEU A 111 -12.86 -7.07 5.94
N ARG A 112 -13.79 -6.13 5.75
CA ARG A 112 -15.12 -6.16 6.37
C ARG A 112 -15.91 -7.41 5.93
N GLN A 113 -15.88 -7.78 4.65
CA GLN A 113 -16.58 -8.99 4.19
C GLN A 113 -16.06 -10.24 4.89
N ILE A 114 -14.74 -10.35 5.06
CA ILE A 114 -14.11 -11.46 5.77
C ILE A 114 -14.53 -11.49 7.25
N LEU A 115 -14.58 -10.31 7.91
CA LEU A 115 -15.06 -10.20 9.28
C LEU A 115 -16.55 -10.60 9.42
N GLU A 116 -17.39 -10.21 8.47
CA GLU A 116 -18.82 -10.54 8.45
C GLU A 116 -19.08 -12.04 8.28
N GLU A 117 -18.32 -12.72 7.41
CA GLU A 117 -18.48 -14.16 7.15
C GLU A 117 -18.13 -15.04 8.37
N ASN A 118 -17.16 -14.61 9.16
CA ASN A 118 -16.64 -15.39 10.28
C ASN A 118 -17.32 -15.03 11.62
N THR A 119 -18.19 -14.02 11.63
CA THR A 119 -18.83 -13.54 12.85
C THR A 119 -20.34 -13.71 12.80
N SER A 120 -20.87 -14.55 13.69
CA SER A 120 -22.26 -15.01 13.57
C SER A 120 -23.31 -13.91 13.81
N HIS A 121 -23.03 -12.89 14.63
CA HIS A 121 -24.00 -11.86 15.08
C HIS A 121 -23.31 -10.56 15.54
N HIS A 122 -22.83 -9.68 14.64
CA HIS A 122 -22.20 -8.40 15.03
C HIS A 122 -22.81 -7.17 14.37
N ASP A 123 -22.65 -6.02 15.05
CA ASP A 123 -22.99 -4.69 14.55
C ASP A 123 -22.16 -4.37 13.31
N THR A 124 -22.80 -4.38 12.15
CA THR A 124 -22.19 -4.05 10.85
C THR A 124 -21.44 -2.72 10.86
N ARG A 125 -21.88 -1.74 11.64
CA ARG A 125 -21.18 -0.45 11.76
C ARG A 125 -19.86 -0.60 12.49
N LEU A 126 -19.83 -1.42 13.54
CA LEU A 126 -18.59 -1.71 14.27
C LEU A 126 -17.60 -2.44 13.37
N LEU A 127 -18.04 -3.42 12.58
CA LEU A 127 -17.16 -4.14 11.63
C LEU A 127 -16.59 -3.20 10.57
N ALA A 128 -17.37 -2.25 10.07
CA ALA A 128 -16.87 -1.22 9.15
C ALA A 128 -15.80 -0.34 9.81
N VAL A 129 -16.04 0.13 11.05
CA VAL A 129 -15.06 0.93 11.81
C VAL A 129 -13.78 0.13 12.07
N GLN A 130 -13.91 -1.16 12.42
CA GLN A 130 -12.79 -2.05 12.67
C GLN A 130 -11.96 -2.27 11.40
N ALA A 131 -12.60 -2.55 10.26
CA ALA A 131 -11.89 -2.73 8.99
C ALA A 131 -11.11 -1.47 8.58
N GLU A 132 -11.74 -0.29 8.65
CA GLU A 132 -11.08 1.00 8.38
C GLU A 132 -9.91 1.24 9.34
N GLY A 133 -10.10 1.00 10.63
CA GLY A 133 -9.06 1.16 11.66
C GLY A 133 -7.87 0.21 11.47
N LEU A 134 -8.12 -1.03 11.04
CA LEU A 134 -7.08 -2.02 10.77
C LEU A 134 -6.24 -1.63 9.54
N VAL A 135 -6.88 -1.22 8.44
CA VAL A 135 -6.18 -0.76 7.23
C VAL A 135 -5.37 0.51 7.50
N ALA A 136 -5.97 1.48 8.21
CA ALA A 136 -5.27 2.69 8.63
C ALA A 136 -4.09 2.38 9.57
N GLY A 137 -4.27 1.42 10.48
CA GLY A 137 -3.22 0.95 11.40
C GLY A 137 -2.01 0.38 10.69
N VAL A 138 -2.21 -0.57 9.75
CA VAL A 138 -1.12 -1.15 8.95
C VAL A 138 -0.41 -0.08 8.12
N THR A 139 -1.17 0.80 7.46
CA THR A 139 -0.61 1.93 6.70
C THR A 139 0.23 2.85 7.58
N GLY A 140 -0.26 3.17 8.78
CA GLY A 140 0.45 3.98 9.76
C GLY A 140 1.74 3.33 10.26
N LEU A 141 1.72 2.03 10.55
CA LEU A 141 2.91 1.28 10.98
C LEU A 141 4.03 1.33 9.94
N ILE A 142 3.71 1.16 8.65
CA ILE A 142 4.69 1.27 7.57
C ILE A 142 5.28 2.69 7.52
N ARG A 143 4.46 3.73 7.66
CA ARG A 143 4.96 5.13 7.66
C ARG A 143 5.89 5.41 8.84
N VAL A 144 5.48 5.03 10.05
CA VAL A 144 6.29 5.21 11.27
C VAL A 144 7.63 4.46 11.16
N TRP A 145 7.63 3.28 10.51
CA TRP A 145 8.85 2.55 10.18
C TRP A 145 9.71 3.26 9.12
N LEU A 146 9.12 3.78 8.05
CA LEU A 146 9.82 4.57 7.01
C LEU A 146 10.47 5.84 7.57
N ASP A 147 9.92 6.39 8.65
CA ASP A 147 10.44 7.54 9.38
C ASP A 147 11.48 7.17 10.46
N GLY A 148 11.82 5.88 10.57
CA GLY A 148 12.80 5.35 11.52
C GLY A 148 12.35 5.39 12.99
N GLN A 149 11.06 5.67 13.25
CA GLN A 149 10.49 5.75 14.59
C GLN A 149 10.14 4.37 15.17
N LEU A 150 10.05 3.36 14.32
CA LEU A 150 9.84 1.97 14.72
C LEU A 150 11.10 1.16 14.42
N SER A 151 11.82 0.75 15.47
CA SER A 151 13.07 -0.03 15.36
C SER A 151 12.79 -1.50 15.06
N LEU A 152 12.39 -1.80 13.82
CA LEU A 152 12.17 -3.14 13.29
C LEU A 152 12.94 -3.33 11.99
N THR A 153 13.36 -4.56 11.70
CA THR A 153 13.74 -4.92 10.33
C THR A 153 12.52 -4.92 9.42
N ARG A 154 12.75 -4.98 8.10
CA ARG A 154 11.69 -5.10 7.10
C ARG A 154 10.84 -6.35 7.33
N GLU A 155 11.49 -7.47 7.58
CA GLU A 155 10.85 -8.76 7.81
C GLU A 155 10.05 -8.74 9.12
N GLU A 156 10.61 -8.14 10.18
CA GLU A 156 9.91 -7.97 11.44
C GLU A 156 8.67 -7.08 11.28
N LEU A 157 8.76 -5.97 10.55
CA LEU A 157 7.60 -5.12 10.24
C LEU A 157 6.48 -5.92 9.59
N ALA A 158 6.78 -6.69 8.54
CA ALA A 158 5.78 -7.51 7.86
C ALA A 158 5.11 -8.50 8.82
N GLN A 159 5.90 -9.19 9.64
CA GLN A 159 5.39 -10.12 10.65
C GLN A 159 4.53 -9.44 11.72
N GLN A 160 4.93 -8.26 12.21
CA GLN A 160 4.15 -7.51 13.21
C GLN A 160 2.84 -6.97 12.61
N CYS A 161 2.84 -6.49 11.36
CA CYS A 161 1.61 -6.08 10.68
C CYS A 161 0.64 -7.27 10.50
N GLY A 162 1.14 -8.44 10.08
CA GLY A 162 0.34 -9.65 10.00
C GLY A 162 -0.22 -10.09 11.35
N ARG A 163 0.58 -9.99 12.41
CA ARG A 163 0.15 -10.28 13.78
C ARG A 163 -0.92 -9.30 14.27
N TYR A 164 -0.73 -8.00 14.04
CA TYR A 164 -1.69 -6.95 14.39
C TYR A 164 -3.06 -7.20 13.77
N ILE A 165 -3.10 -7.57 12.49
CA ILE A 165 -4.36 -7.93 11.82
C ILE A 165 -4.91 -9.25 12.39
N GLY A 166 -4.08 -10.28 12.52
CA GLY A 166 -4.52 -11.60 12.98
C GLY A 166 -5.04 -11.64 14.42
N GLU A 167 -4.59 -10.75 15.31
CA GLU A 167 -5.12 -10.62 16.68
C GLU A 167 -6.47 -9.88 16.73
N ALA A 168 -6.86 -9.23 15.64
CA ALA A 168 -8.10 -8.47 15.52
C ALA A 168 -9.18 -9.17 14.68
N LEU A 169 -8.89 -10.34 14.11
CA LEU A 169 -9.81 -11.21 13.36
C LEU A 169 -10.39 -12.30 14.27
#